data_AF-A0A6B3N930-F1
#
_entry.id   AF-A0A6B3N930-F1
#
_cell.length_a   1.000
_cell.length_b   1.000
_cell.length_c   1.000
_cell.angle_alpha   90.00
_cell.angle_beta   90.00
_cell.angle_gamma   90.00
#
_symmetry.space_group_name_H-M   'P 1'
#
loop_
_entity.id
_entity.type
_entity.pdbx_description
1 polymer ?
#
loop_
_entity_poly.entity_id
_entity_poly.type
_entity_poly.pdbx_seq_one_letter_code
_entity_poly.pdbx_strand_id
1 'polypeptide(L)'
;MSTPVAVNPYLEGNFAPIAQEITADELQIIGTLPPELSGMFVRNGPNPQFSPLGRYHWFDGDGMLHGVQINNGKASYLNRYIQTRGFKLEQEAGKSIWT
;
A
#
# COMPACT_ATOMS: atom_id res chain seq x y z
N MET A 1 -5.37 -36.56 1.01
CA MET A 1 -4.39 -35.49 1.29
C MET A 1 -4.84 -34.25 0.53
N SER A 2 -5.17 -33.15 1.20
CA SER A 2 -5.49 -31.89 0.50
C SER A 2 -4.20 -31.30 -0.05
N THR A 3 -4.13 -31.13 -1.35
CA THR A 3 -3.07 -30.35 -2.00
C THR A 3 -3.03 -28.97 -1.33
N PRO A 4 -1.88 -28.48 -0.82
CA PRO A 4 -1.80 -27.12 -0.33
C PRO A 4 -2.22 -26.19 -1.48
N VAL A 5 -3.19 -25.32 -1.24
CA VAL A 5 -3.49 -24.24 -2.17
C VAL A 5 -2.20 -23.44 -2.29
N ALA A 6 -1.59 -23.44 -3.48
CA ALA A 6 -0.39 -22.67 -3.73
C ALA A 6 -0.75 -21.20 -3.49
N VAL A 7 -0.18 -20.61 -2.44
CA VAL A 7 -0.38 -19.20 -2.17
C VAL A 7 0.32 -18.40 -3.27
N ASN A 8 -0.33 -17.36 -3.76
CA ASN A 8 0.25 -16.53 -4.80
C ASN A 8 1.49 -15.82 -4.22
N PRO A 9 2.68 -15.96 -4.83
CA PRO A 9 3.91 -15.34 -4.31
C PRO A 9 3.83 -13.81 -4.25
N TYR A 10 2.93 -13.20 -5.02
CA TYR A 10 2.67 -11.75 -5.02
C TYR A 10 1.66 -11.29 -3.97
N LEU A 11 1.30 -12.17 -3.03
CA LEU A 11 0.45 -11.86 -1.87
C LEU A 11 1.14 -12.25 -0.55
N GLU A 12 2.44 -12.57 -0.58
CA GLU A 12 3.20 -13.02 0.59
C GLU A 12 4.50 -12.23 0.79
N GLY A 13 5.04 -12.27 2.02
CA GLY A 13 6.31 -11.65 2.36
C GLY A 13 6.35 -10.16 2.00
N ASN A 14 7.35 -9.76 1.21
CA ASN A 14 7.50 -8.37 0.76
C ASN A 14 6.38 -7.90 -0.19
N PHE A 15 5.60 -8.82 -0.75
CA PHE A 15 4.43 -8.53 -1.59
C PHE A 15 3.11 -8.68 -0.85
N ALA A 16 3.14 -8.96 0.46
CA ALA A 16 1.93 -9.07 1.26
C ALA A 16 1.16 -7.73 1.26
N PRO A 17 -0.18 -7.76 1.15
CA PRO A 17 -0.97 -6.54 1.16
C PRO A 17 -0.83 -5.75 2.46
N ILE A 18 -0.82 -4.43 2.35
CA ILE A 18 -0.91 -3.50 3.47
C ILE A 18 -2.38 -3.27 3.80
N ALA A 19 -2.81 -3.80 4.93
CA ALA A 19 -4.22 -3.80 5.34
C ALA A 19 -4.71 -2.46 5.93
N GLN A 20 -3.81 -1.55 6.29
CA GLN A 20 -4.15 -0.32 7.02
C GLN A 20 -3.63 0.92 6.32
N GLU A 21 -4.49 1.93 6.20
CA GLU A 21 -4.09 3.31 5.96
C GLU A 21 -3.69 3.93 7.31
N ILE A 22 -2.47 4.46 7.41
CA ILE A 22 -1.96 5.08 8.62
C ILE A 22 -1.46 6.51 8.34
N THR A 23 -1.35 7.28 9.40
CA THR A 23 -0.63 8.55 9.43
C THR A 23 0.32 8.50 10.62
N ALA A 24 1.59 8.78 10.37
CA ALA A 24 2.64 8.82 11.37
C ALA A 24 3.32 10.20 11.28
N ASP A 25 3.01 11.08 12.22
CA ASP A 25 3.44 12.48 12.18
C ASP A 25 4.91 12.68 12.51
N GLU A 26 5.50 11.77 13.29
CA GLU A 26 6.91 11.82 13.68
C GLU A 26 7.59 10.47 13.50
N LEU A 27 8.42 10.35 12.47
CA LEU A 27 9.25 9.17 12.24
C LEU A 27 10.55 9.25 13.03
N GLN A 28 11.03 8.08 13.47
CA GLN A 28 12.38 7.95 14.00
C GLN A 28 13.41 8.20 12.89
N ILE A 29 14.38 9.07 13.19
CA ILE A 29 15.50 9.39 12.29
C ILE A 29 16.77 8.77 12.84
N ILE A 30 17.52 8.06 11.99
CA ILE A 30 18.86 7.56 12.30
C ILE A 30 19.85 8.43 11.52
N GLY A 31 20.67 9.21 12.23
CA GLY A 31 21.53 10.24 11.63
C GLY A 31 20.85 11.61 11.60
N THR A 32 21.11 12.39 10.54
CA THR A 32 20.61 13.78 10.42
C THR A 32 20.00 14.02 9.04
N LEU A 33 18.77 14.53 9.00
CA LEU A 33 18.16 15.05 7.78
C LEU A 33 18.58 16.52 7.59
N PRO A 34 19.04 16.93 6.39
CA PRO A 34 19.39 18.32 6.13
C PRO A 34 18.18 19.25 6.35
N PRO A 35 18.29 20.31 7.18
CA PRO A 35 17.18 21.21 7.45
C PRO A 35 16.58 21.88 6.20
N GLU A 36 17.41 22.09 5.18
CA GLU A 36 17.05 22.69 3.90
C GLU A 36 16.27 21.74 2.97
N LEU A 37 16.29 20.43 3.23
CA LEU A 37 15.49 19.48 2.46
C LEU A 37 14.03 19.60 2.90
N SER A 38 13.19 20.11 2.00
CA SER A 38 11.76 20.25 2.23
C SER A 38 10.99 19.79 1.00
N GLY A 39 10.11 18.80 1.19
CA GLY A 39 9.35 18.19 0.12
C GLY A 39 8.77 16.84 0.50
N MET A 40 8.03 16.24 -0.42
CA MET A 40 7.42 14.93 -0.24
C MET A 40 7.94 13.95 -1.30
N PHE A 41 8.41 12.80 -0.85
CA PHE A 41 8.63 11.65 -1.70
C PHE A 41 7.35 10.81 -1.74
N VAL A 42 6.80 10.60 -2.95
CA VAL A 42 5.57 9.83 -3.16
C VAL A 42 5.86 8.65 -4.08
N ARG A 43 5.41 7.46 -3.70
CA ARG A 43 5.41 6.27 -4.56
C ARG A 43 4.00 5.69 -4.68
N ASN A 44 3.68 5.15 -5.84
CA ASN A 44 2.47 4.37 -6.09
C ASN A 44 2.84 2.88 -6.18
N GLY A 45 1.98 2.01 -5.65
CA GLY A 45 2.13 0.57 -5.79
C GLY A 45 0.78 -0.16 -5.77
N PRO A 46 0.71 -1.35 -6.38
CA PRO A 46 -0.47 -2.22 -6.32
C PRO A 46 -0.60 -2.83 -4.93
N ASN A 47 -1.79 -2.72 -4.35
CA ASN A 47 -2.13 -3.23 -3.03
C ASN A 47 -3.60 -3.65 -3.02
N PRO A 48 -3.92 -4.94 -3.17
CA PRO A 48 -5.32 -5.38 -3.24
C PRO A 48 -5.99 -5.16 -1.88
N GLN A 49 -7.14 -4.47 -1.85
CA GLN A 49 -7.88 -4.25 -0.59
C GLN A 49 -8.48 -5.55 -0.04
N PHE A 50 -8.94 -6.43 -0.94
CA PHE A 50 -9.54 -7.71 -0.61
C PHE A 50 -8.76 -8.87 -1.24
N SER A 51 -8.97 -10.08 -0.74
CA SER A 51 -8.39 -11.28 -1.36
C SER A 51 -8.85 -11.39 -2.82
N PRO A 52 -7.92 -11.44 -3.79
CA PRO A 52 -8.26 -11.51 -5.21
C PRO A 52 -9.04 -12.78 -5.57
N LEU A 53 -9.89 -12.69 -6.60
CA LEU A 53 -10.57 -13.84 -7.16
C LEU A 53 -9.72 -14.49 -8.26
N GLY A 54 -9.40 -15.77 -8.11
CA GLY A 54 -8.72 -16.53 -9.17
C GLY A 54 -7.21 -16.24 -9.27
N ARG A 55 -6.72 -15.98 -10.48
CA ARG A 55 -5.30 -15.70 -10.72
C ARG A 55 -5.02 -14.24 -10.38
N TYR A 56 -3.85 -13.96 -9.82
CA TYR A 56 -3.46 -12.61 -9.47
C TYR A 56 -2.07 -12.31 -10.03
N HIS A 57 -1.96 -11.22 -10.78
CA HIS A 57 -0.70 -10.67 -11.24
C HIS A 57 -0.28 -9.54 -10.30
N TRP A 58 1.03 -9.35 -10.11
CA TRP A 58 1.57 -8.33 -9.22
C TRP A 58 1.18 -6.88 -9.57
N PHE A 59 0.52 -6.62 -10.71
CA PHE A 59 0.03 -5.29 -11.12
C PHE A 59 -1.47 -5.07 -10.91
N ASP A 60 -2.21 -6.09 -10.45
CA ASP A 60 -3.68 -6.05 -10.45
C ASP A 60 -4.30 -5.37 -9.21
N GLY A 61 -3.53 -5.22 -8.12
CA GLY A 61 -4.02 -4.63 -6.88
C GLY A 61 -4.39 -3.15 -6.98
N ASP A 62 -5.28 -2.69 -6.11
CA ASP A 62 -5.67 -1.27 -6.02
C ASP A 62 -4.44 -0.36 -5.83
N GLY A 63 -4.46 0.81 -6.44
CA GLY A 63 -3.38 1.78 -6.25
C GLY A 63 -3.34 2.28 -4.81
N MET A 64 -2.20 2.11 -4.14
CA MET A 64 -1.92 2.75 -2.85
C MET A 64 -0.72 3.68 -2.99
N LEU A 65 -0.93 4.93 -2.60
CA LEU A 65 0.12 5.92 -2.47
C LEU A 65 0.77 5.80 -1.10
N HIS A 66 2.09 5.92 -1.07
CA HIS A 66 2.89 6.09 0.13
C HIS A 66 3.64 7.41 0.02
N GLY A 67 3.50 8.27 1.02
CA GLY A 67 4.15 9.57 1.10
C GLY A 67 5.08 9.64 2.31
N VAL A 68 6.31 10.12 2.09
CA VAL A 68 7.21 10.57 3.16
C VAL A 68 7.43 12.05 2.98
N GLN A 69 6.94 12.86 3.92
CA GLN A 69 7.20 14.29 3.94
C GLN A 69 8.47 14.54 4.77
N ILE A 70 9.39 15.32 4.24
CA ILE A 70 10.54 15.85 4.98
C ILE A 70 10.39 17.36 5.05
N ASN A 71 10.63 17.93 6.23
CA ASN A 71 10.64 19.37 6.43
C ASN A 71 11.43 19.72 7.70
N ASN A 72 12.35 20.68 7.62
CA ASN A 72 13.13 21.18 8.77
C ASN A 72 13.77 20.07 9.61
N GLY A 73 14.38 19.08 8.96
CA GLY A 73 15.03 17.96 9.64
C GLY A 73 14.08 16.94 10.29
N LYS A 74 12.76 17.05 10.08
CA LYS A 74 11.75 16.09 10.54
C LYS A 74 11.18 15.30 9.36
N ALA A 75 10.65 14.11 9.65
CA ALA A 75 9.95 13.29 8.67
C ALA A 75 8.62 12.75 9.19
N SER A 76 7.61 12.71 8.33
CA SER A 76 6.31 12.07 8.57
C SER A 76 5.94 11.15 7.41
N TYR A 77 5.03 10.21 7.67
CA TYR A 77 4.57 9.24 6.68
C TYR A 77 3.05 9.11 6.67
N LEU A 78 2.51 8.82 5.49
CA LEU A 78 1.14 8.35 5.33
C LEU A 78 1.03 7.42 4.12
N ASN A 79 0.00 6.57 4.14
CA ASN A 79 -0.44 5.84 2.96
C ASN A 79 -1.93 5.96 2.76
N ARG A 80 -2.36 6.08 1.50
CA ARG A 80 -3.78 6.16 1.13
C ARG A 80 -4.08 5.37 -0.14
N TYR A 81 -5.21 4.69 -0.17
CA TYR A 81 -5.76 4.11 -1.39
C TYR A 81 -6.20 5.22 -2.34
N ILE A 82 -5.89 5.03 -3.63
CA ILE A 82 -6.45 5.84 -4.70
C ILE A 82 -7.92 5.44 -4.84
N GLN A 83 -8.81 6.41 -4.64
CA GLN A 83 -10.25 6.25 -4.64
C GLN A 83 -10.82 6.09 -6.06
N THR A 84 -10.32 5.10 -6.80
CA THR A 84 -10.78 4.78 -8.15
C THR A 84 -12.22 4.26 -8.12
N ARG A 85 -12.88 4.24 -9.29
CA ARG A 85 -14.20 3.62 -9.40
C ARG A 85 -14.18 2.13 -9.02
N GLY A 86 -13.14 1.39 -9.43
CA GLY A 86 -12.99 -0.04 -9.12
C GLY A 86 -12.90 -0.30 -7.63
N PHE A 87 -12.02 0.45 -6.95
CA PHE A 87 -11.84 0.40 -5.49
C PHE A 87 -13.16 0.64 -4.74
N LYS A 88 -13.91 1.69 -5.11
CA LYS A 88 -15.17 2.02 -4.44
C LYS A 88 -16.23 0.93 -4.59
N LEU A 89 -16.32 0.32 -5.77
CA LEU A 89 -17.26 -0.77 -6.02
C LEU A 89 -16.93 -2.01 -5.19
N GLU A 90 -15.64 -2.34 -5.03
CA GLU A 90 -15.22 -3.43 -4.15
C GLU A 90 -15.45 -3.10 -2.68
N GLN A 91 -15.21 -1.86 -2.26
CA GLN A 91 -15.48 -1.41 -0.91
C GLN A 91 -16.98 -1.51 -0.56
N GLU A 92 -17.86 -1.09 -1.47
CA GLU A 92 -19.32 -1.22 -1.33
C GLU A 92 -19.74 -2.71 -1.27
N ALA A 93 -19.08 -3.57 -2.04
CA ALA A 93 -19.34 -5.01 -2.05
C ALA A 93 -18.73 -5.76 -0.85
N GLY A 94 -17.76 -5.18 -0.16
CA GLY A 94 -17.01 -5.78 0.94
C GLY A 94 -16.11 -6.96 0.52
N LYS A 95 -15.78 -7.06 -0.77
CA LYS A 95 -14.98 -8.15 -1.36
C LYS A 95 -14.47 -7.76 -2.74
N SER A 96 -13.50 -8.52 -3.25
CA SER A 96 -13.10 -8.38 -4.63
C SER A 96 -14.23 -8.79 -5.58
N ILE A 97 -14.40 -8.07 -6.68
CA ILE A 97 -15.45 -8.31 -7.69
C ILE A 97 -14.89 -8.48 -9.11
N TRP A 98 -13.58 -8.33 -9.28
CA TRP A 98 -12.86 -8.49 -10.55
C TRP A 98 -12.06 -9.81 -10.56
N THR A 99 -11.75 -10.32 -11.75
CA THR A 99 -10.99 -11.58 -11.98
C THR A 99 -9.92 -11.38 -13.03
#